data_AF-A0ABD1S7W4-F1
#
_entry.id   AF-A0ABD1S7W4-F1
#
_cell.length_a   1.000
_cell.length_b   1.000
_cell.length_c   1.000
_cell.angle_alpha   90.00
_cell.angle_beta   90.00
_cell.angle_gamma   90.00
#
_symmetry.space_group_name_H-M   'P 1'
#
loop_
_entity.id
_entity.type
_entity.pdbx_description
1 polymer ?
#
loop_
_entity_poly.entity_id
_entity_poly.type
_entity_poly.pdbx_seq_one_letter_code
_entity_poly.pdbx_strand_id
1 'polypeptide(L)'
;MSRHLPKMGFYTLTSACCSYCSLGLGWKSSSIFLSLNLFPNTNYNGLLLSSKSQKFNFPRACDSPSDPLLVKAARGDRVNQPPALMMRQAGRYMAVYRKLAENYPSFRERSETTDLIVEISLRPWEAFQPDGVIIFSDILTPLPSFGVPFDIEEVRGPIIQSPIRSEEDLKTWHPIDLEKLHFVGESLGILRK
;
A
#
# COMPACT_ATOMS: atom_id res chain seq x y z
N MET A 1 13.66 -43.97 -25.25
CA MET A 1 13.79 -44.22 -23.80
C MET A 1 12.61 -43.57 -23.10
N SER A 2 11.62 -44.39 -22.75
CA SER A 2 10.37 -44.01 -22.11
C SER A 2 10.57 -43.95 -20.59
N ARG A 3 10.23 -42.83 -19.94
CA ARG A 3 10.00 -42.71 -18.48
C ARG A 3 8.97 -41.60 -18.24
N HIS A 4 7.68 -41.93 -18.17
CA HIS A 4 6.91 -42.17 -16.93
C HIS A 4 6.83 -40.95 -16.00
N LEU A 5 5.73 -40.19 -16.13
CA LEU A 5 5.25 -39.22 -15.15
C LEU A 5 4.07 -39.87 -14.39
N PRO A 6 4.05 -39.87 -13.04
CA PRO A 6 2.91 -40.39 -12.29
C PRO A 6 1.73 -39.40 -12.31
N LYS A 7 0.55 -39.94 -12.62
CA LYS A 7 -0.76 -39.28 -12.52
C LYS A 7 -1.14 -39.17 -11.03
N MET A 8 -1.42 -37.96 -10.55
CA MET A 8 -2.11 -37.78 -9.26
C MET A 8 -3.61 -37.62 -9.50
N GLY A 9 -4.38 -38.43 -8.75
CA GLY A 9 -5.79 -38.66 -8.95
C GLY A 9 -6.71 -37.55 -8.46
N PHE A 10 -7.81 -37.41 -9.18
CA PHE A 10 -9.03 -36.77 -8.76
C PHE A 10 -9.68 -37.59 -7.64
N TYR A 11 -10.06 -36.94 -6.55
CA TYR A 11 -11.08 -37.47 -5.64
C TYR A 11 -12.14 -36.39 -5.42
N THR A 12 -13.32 -36.65 -5.96
CA THR A 12 -14.54 -35.90 -5.69
C THR A 12 -15.37 -36.63 -4.63
N LEU A 13 -15.83 -35.83 -3.66
CA LEU A 13 -17.09 -35.92 -2.92
C LEU A 13 -17.27 -37.07 -1.91
N THR A 14 -17.58 -36.71 -0.66
CA THR A 14 -18.96 -36.82 -0.18
C THR A 14 -19.18 -35.99 1.09
N SER A 15 -20.43 -35.52 1.18
CA SER A 15 -21.03 -34.68 2.20
C SER A 15 -21.08 -35.37 3.57
N ALA A 16 -20.82 -34.63 4.64
CA ALA A 16 -21.44 -34.87 5.93
C ALA A 16 -21.77 -33.52 6.59
N CYS A 17 -23.06 -33.23 6.57
CA CYS A 17 -23.74 -32.22 7.36
C CYS A 17 -23.43 -32.43 8.85
N CYS A 18 -22.96 -31.40 9.55
CA CYS A 18 -23.22 -31.31 10.99
C CYS A 18 -23.43 -29.86 11.39
N SER A 19 -24.66 -29.63 11.85
CA SER A 19 -25.16 -28.41 12.44
C SER A 19 -24.52 -28.18 13.82
N TYR A 20 -24.68 -26.94 14.32
CA TYR A 20 -24.54 -26.46 15.70
C TYR A 20 -23.36 -25.58 16.11
N CYS A 21 -23.78 -24.56 16.88
CA CYS A 21 -23.07 -23.74 17.85
C CYS A 21 -22.24 -22.54 17.34
N SER A 22 -22.99 -21.50 16.99
CA SER A 22 -22.73 -20.13 17.42
C SER A 22 -22.31 -20.03 18.90
N LEU A 23 -21.10 -19.56 19.16
CA LEU A 23 -20.71 -18.94 20.42
C LEU A 23 -19.70 -17.83 20.12
N GLY A 24 -20.21 -16.59 20.16
CA GLY A 24 -19.39 -15.39 20.11
C GLY A 24 -18.62 -15.22 21.42
N LEU A 25 -17.29 -15.13 21.32
CA LEU A 25 -16.44 -14.69 22.41
C LEU A 25 -15.99 -13.26 22.11
N GLY A 26 -16.80 -12.32 22.55
CA GLY A 26 -16.46 -10.90 22.61
C GLY A 26 -15.41 -10.67 23.69
N TRP A 27 -14.22 -10.22 23.28
CA TRP A 27 -13.18 -9.79 24.21
C TRP A 27 -13.50 -8.38 24.71
N LYS A 28 -14.07 -8.29 25.92
CA LYS A 28 -14.05 -7.07 26.73
C LYS A 28 -12.94 -7.23 27.76
N SER A 29 -11.80 -6.57 27.56
CA SER A 29 -10.79 -6.40 28.60
C SER A 29 -10.61 -4.91 28.87
N SER A 30 -11.27 -4.44 29.91
CA SER A 30 -11.09 -3.11 30.49
C SER A 30 -11.32 -3.30 31.97
N SER A 31 -10.26 -3.50 32.77
CA SER A 31 -10.23 -3.35 34.24
C SER A 31 -8.95 -3.92 34.85
N ILE A 32 -7.78 -3.37 34.50
CA ILE A 32 -6.59 -3.50 35.36
C ILE A 32 -5.87 -2.15 35.24
N PHE A 33 -5.44 -1.58 36.37
CA PHE A 33 -4.91 -0.22 36.58
C PHE A 33 -5.91 0.86 37.05
N LEU A 34 -6.74 0.52 38.04
CA LEU A 34 -7.34 1.52 38.95
C LEU A 34 -7.10 1.11 40.41
N SER A 35 -5.84 0.98 40.81
CA SER A 35 -5.48 0.79 42.21
C SER A 35 -4.01 1.14 42.42
N LEU A 36 -3.71 2.44 42.56
CA LEU A 36 -2.57 3.00 43.31
C LEU A 36 -2.62 4.53 43.16
N ASN A 37 -3.30 5.18 44.09
CA ASN A 37 -3.35 6.64 44.24
C ASN A 37 -1.99 7.18 44.69
N LEU A 38 -1.14 7.54 43.73
CA LEU A 38 0.10 8.27 43.94
C LEU A 38 0.22 9.29 42.82
N PHE A 39 -0.31 10.52 42.99
CA PHE A 39 0.26 11.78 42.50
C PHE A 39 -0.56 12.97 43.05
N PRO A 40 0.09 14.06 43.49
CA PRO A 40 -0.58 15.18 44.13
C PRO A 40 -1.29 16.09 43.12
N ASN A 41 -2.35 16.70 43.63
CA ASN A 41 -3.27 17.63 43.00
C ASN A 41 -2.53 18.82 42.34
N THR A 42 -2.58 18.90 41.00
CA THR A 42 -2.30 20.14 40.28
C THR A 42 -3.49 20.46 39.37
N ASN A 43 -4.09 21.62 39.64
CA ASN A 43 -5.16 22.21 38.84
C ASN A 43 -4.63 22.52 37.44
N TYR A 44 -4.99 21.68 36.47
CA TYR A 44 -5.03 22.07 35.07
C TYR A 44 -6.49 22.00 34.61
N ASN A 45 -7.05 23.17 34.31
CA ASN A 45 -8.35 23.28 33.67
C ASN A 45 -8.31 22.51 32.36
N GLY A 46 -8.87 21.30 32.37
CA GLY A 46 -9.04 20.45 31.22
C GLY A 46 -9.97 21.12 30.22
N LEU A 47 -9.38 21.72 29.20
CA LEU A 47 -10.03 21.97 27.92
C LEU A 47 -10.36 20.58 27.37
N LEU A 48 -11.58 20.12 27.69
CA LEU A 48 -12.15 18.87 27.27
C LEU A 48 -12.40 18.99 25.76
N LEU A 49 -11.35 18.71 24.98
CA LEU A 49 -11.43 18.58 23.54
C LEU A 49 -12.31 17.35 23.28
N SER A 50 -13.62 17.59 23.16
CA SER A 50 -14.59 16.64 22.66
C SER A 50 -14.04 16.13 21.33
N SER A 51 -13.50 14.91 21.33
CA SER A 51 -13.15 14.19 20.11
C SER A 51 -14.46 13.82 19.43
N LYS A 52 -15.09 14.79 18.78
CA LYS A 52 -15.97 14.51 17.67
C LYS A 52 -15.11 13.74 16.69
N SER A 53 -15.25 12.42 16.67
CA SER A 53 -14.79 11.58 15.58
C SER A 53 -15.43 12.17 14.32
N GLN A 54 -14.67 13.01 13.61
CA GLN A 54 -15.08 13.52 12.33
C GLN A 54 -15.19 12.28 11.45
N LYS A 55 -16.44 11.87 11.19
CA LYS A 55 -16.74 10.89 10.15
C LYS A 55 -16.30 11.55 8.86
N PHE A 56 -15.08 11.27 8.43
CA PHE A 56 -14.64 11.59 7.08
C PHE A 56 -15.50 10.74 6.14
N ASN A 57 -16.59 11.33 5.66
CA ASN A 57 -17.38 10.78 4.58
C ASN A 57 -16.55 10.92 3.31
N PHE A 58 -15.70 9.93 3.05
CA PHE A 58 -15.14 9.76 1.73
C PHE A 58 -16.32 9.52 0.78
N PRO A 59 -16.49 10.34 -0.28
CA PRO A 59 -17.52 10.08 -1.26
C PRO A 59 -17.33 8.66 -1.79
N ARG A 60 -18.36 7.81 -1.63
CA ARG A 60 -18.38 6.48 -2.23
C ARG A 60 -18.26 6.69 -3.74
N ALA A 61 -17.09 6.41 -4.29
CA ALA A 61 -16.94 6.30 -5.73
C ALA A 61 -17.88 5.19 -6.19
N CYS A 62 -18.99 5.59 -6.81
CA CYS A 62 -19.97 4.79 -7.57
C CYS A 62 -20.06 3.30 -7.17
N ASP A 63 -21.13 2.91 -6.48
CA ASP A 63 -21.55 1.52 -6.29
C ASP A 63 -21.93 0.94 -7.67
N SER A 64 -20.93 0.55 -8.47
CA SER A 64 -21.13 -0.07 -9.77
C SER A 64 -21.12 -1.59 -9.61
N PRO A 65 -22.01 -2.34 -10.29
CA PRO A 65 -22.01 -3.80 -10.23
C PRO A 65 -20.66 -4.42 -10.67
N SER A 66 -19.86 -3.66 -11.41
CA SER A 66 -18.55 -4.01 -11.97
C SER A 66 -17.33 -3.72 -11.08
N ASP A 67 -17.50 -3.29 -9.82
CA ASP A 67 -16.33 -2.95 -8.99
C ASP A 67 -15.39 -4.17 -8.78
N PRO A 68 -14.05 -3.98 -8.82
CA PRO A 68 -13.08 -5.06 -8.61
C PRO A 68 -13.21 -5.72 -7.23
N LEU A 69 -12.80 -6.98 -7.13
CA LEU A 69 -12.88 -7.77 -5.89
C LEU A 69 -12.19 -7.07 -4.70
N LEU A 70 -10.98 -6.54 -4.94
CA LEU A 70 -10.21 -5.85 -3.91
C LEU A 70 -10.95 -4.61 -3.36
N VAL A 71 -11.63 -3.85 -4.24
CA VAL A 71 -12.38 -2.65 -3.85
C VAL A 71 -13.61 -3.02 -3.01
N LYS A 72 -14.36 -4.03 -3.45
CA LYS A 72 -15.52 -4.56 -2.71
C LYS A 72 -15.13 -5.04 -1.31
N ALA A 73 -14.07 -5.84 -1.22
CA ALA A 73 -13.55 -6.32 0.06
C ALA A 73 -13.09 -5.17 0.97
N ALA A 74 -12.38 -4.17 0.43
CA ALA A 74 -11.91 -3.01 1.19
C ALA A 74 -13.05 -2.13 1.72
N ARG A 75 -14.21 -2.10 1.05
CA ARG A 75 -15.43 -1.43 1.52
C ARG A 75 -16.19 -2.20 2.59
N GLY A 76 -15.85 -3.48 2.80
CA GLY A 76 -16.57 -4.38 3.69
C GLY A 76 -17.78 -5.05 3.06
N ASP A 77 -17.89 -5.04 1.72
CA ASP A 77 -18.95 -5.76 1.01
C ASP A 77 -18.77 -7.28 1.15
N ARG A 78 -19.86 -8.03 1.01
CA ARG A 78 -19.79 -9.50 0.98
C ARG A 78 -19.11 -9.94 -0.31
N VAL A 79 -18.00 -10.66 -0.17
CA VAL A 79 -17.22 -11.24 -1.26
C VAL A 79 -17.17 -12.76 -1.16
N ASN A 80 -17.10 -13.44 -2.31
CA ASN A 80 -17.08 -14.90 -2.36
C ASN A 80 -15.73 -15.50 -1.94
N GLN A 81 -14.65 -14.72 -2.09
CA GLN A 81 -13.29 -15.11 -1.74
C GLN A 81 -12.50 -13.86 -1.28
N PRO A 82 -11.50 -14.01 -0.38
CA PRO A 82 -10.64 -12.91 0.00
C PRO A 82 -9.73 -12.51 -1.18
N PRO A 83 -9.56 -11.20 -1.45
CA PRO A 83 -8.64 -10.77 -2.49
C PRO A 83 -7.18 -11.02 -2.08
N ALA A 84 -6.33 -11.33 -3.05
CA ALA A 84 -4.91 -11.55 -2.87
C ALA A 84 -4.07 -10.51 -3.62
N LEU A 85 -3.15 -9.87 -2.90
CA LEU A 85 -2.11 -9.00 -3.44
C LEU A 85 -0.85 -9.13 -2.60
N MET A 86 0.30 -8.82 -3.19
CA MET A 86 1.57 -8.80 -2.48
C MET A 86 2.16 -7.39 -2.48
N MET A 87 2.58 -6.93 -1.30
CA MET A 87 3.44 -5.76 -1.23
C MET A 87 4.75 -6.04 -1.97
N ARG A 88 5.32 -5.01 -2.59
CA ARG A 88 6.58 -5.11 -3.37
C ARG A 88 6.49 -6.14 -4.50
N GLN A 89 5.31 -6.31 -5.10
CA GLN A 89 5.07 -7.20 -6.24
C GLN A 89 5.96 -6.89 -7.45
N ALA A 90 6.31 -5.63 -7.69
CA ALA A 90 7.23 -5.26 -8.75
C ALA A 90 8.61 -4.98 -8.14
N GLY A 91 9.59 -5.88 -8.38
CA GLY A 91 10.90 -5.71 -7.78
C GLY A 91 11.93 -6.77 -8.16
N ARG A 92 13.07 -6.73 -7.44
CA ARG A 92 14.31 -7.48 -7.72
C ARG A 92 14.15 -8.99 -7.82
N TYR A 93 13.06 -9.58 -7.32
CA TYR A 93 12.81 -11.02 -7.45
C TYR A 93 12.49 -11.42 -8.90
N MET A 94 11.89 -10.52 -9.70
CA MET A 94 11.57 -10.78 -11.10
C MET A 94 12.79 -10.58 -12.00
N ALA A 95 13.05 -11.55 -12.88
CA ALA A 95 14.15 -11.45 -13.85
C ALA A 95 13.96 -10.28 -14.82
N VAL A 96 12.71 -9.98 -15.19
CA VAL A 96 12.36 -8.85 -16.08
C VAL A 96 12.75 -7.52 -15.45
N TYR A 97 12.44 -7.32 -14.16
CA TYR A 97 12.83 -6.12 -13.43
C TYR A 97 14.36 -5.98 -13.35
N ARG A 98 15.10 -7.08 -13.12
CA ARG A 98 16.57 -7.04 -13.06
C ARG A 98 17.17 -6.57 -14.39
N LYS A 99 16.66 -7.07 -15.52
CA LYS A 99 17.08 -6.60 -16.86
C LYS A 99 16.80 -5.12 -17.09
N LEU A 100 15.63 -4.63 -16.67
CA LEU A 100 15.32 -3.21 -16.73
C LEU A 100 16.24 -2.38 -15.83
N ALA A 101 16.60 -2.89 -14.64
CA ALA A 101 17.55 -2.23 -13.75
C ALA A 101 18.99 -2.21 -14.30
N GLU A 102 19.37 -3.20 -15.12
CA GLU A 102 20.66 -3.20 -15.83
C GLU A 102 20.68 -2.13 -16.94
N ASN A 103 19.58 -1.98 -17.68
CA ASN A 103 19.46 -0.98 -18.76
C ASN A 103 19.27 0.45 -18.22
N TYR A 104 18.57 0.60 -17.10
CA TYR A 104 18.22 1.86 -16.44
C TYR A 104 18.70 1.82 -14.98
N PRO A 105 20.00 2.05 -14.72
CA PRO A 105 20.59 1.86 -13.40
C PRO A 105 19.99 2.80 -12.35
N SER A 106 19.63 4.02 -12.74
CA SER A 106 18.99 4.98 -11.86
C SER A 106 17.61 4.47 -11.42
N PHE A 107 17.41 4.35 -10.10
CA PHE A 107 16.10 4.03 -9.55
C PHE A 107 15.09 5.13 -9.88
N ARG A 108 15.51 6.40 -9.77
CA ARG A 108 14.66 7.56 -10.05
C ARG A 108 14.17 7.56 -11.49
N GLU A 109 15.05 7.27 -12.44
CA GLU A 109 14.67 7.13 -13.85
C GLU A 109 13.55 6.11 -14.04
N ARG A 110 13.65 4.94 -13.41
CA ARG A 110 12.61 3.89 -13.48
C ARG A 110 11.31 4.24 -12.76
N SER A 111 11.37 5.06 -11.70
CA SER A 111 10.18 5.47 -10.92
C SER A 111 9.58 6.81 -11.34
N GLU A 112 10.21 7.54 -12.26
CA GLU A 112 9.78 8.86 -12.76
C GLU A 112 9.50 8.87 -14.27
N THR A 113 9.82 7.79 -15.00
CA THR A 113 9.50 7.62 -16.43
C THR A 113 8.23 6.81 -16.62
N THR A 114 7.18 7.42 -17.17
CA THR A 114 5.84 6.82 -17.36
C THR A 114 5.89 5.41 -17.98
N ASP A 115 6.61 5.22 -19.08
CA ASP A 115 6.69 3.92 -19.77
C ASP A 115 7.30 2.82 -18.89
N LEU A 116 8.36 3.15 -18.14
CA LEU A 116 9.04 2.21 -17.24
C LEU A 116 8.16 1.89 -16.03
N ILE A 117 7.46 2.88 -15.47
CA ILE A 117 6.51 2.69 -14.36
C ILE A 117 5.43 1.69 -14.78
N VAL A 118 4.79 1.93 -15.92
CA VAL A 118 3.72 1.07 -16.44
C VAL A 118 4.25 -0.34 -16.71
N GLU A 119 5.38 -0.46 -17.40
CA GLU A 119 5.97 -1.76 -17.72
C GLU A 119 6.28 -2.56 -16.44
N ILE A 120 6.96 -1.95 -15.47
CA ILE A 120 7.35 -2.59 -14.21
C ILE A 120 6.13 -2.96 -13.38
N SER A 121 5.12 -2.09 -13.31
CA SER A 121 3.88 -2.34 -12.57
C SER A 121 3.06 -3.50 -13.11
N LEU A 122 3.04 -3.72 -14.44
CA LEU A 122 2.23 -4.76 -15.07
C LEU A 122 2.86 -6.14 -15.01
N ARG A 123 4.19 -6.27 -14.93
CA ARG A 123 4.86 -7.60 -14.92
C ARG A 123 4.31 -8.59 -13.88
N PRO A 124 4.05 -8.21 -12.62
CA PRO A 124 3.50 -9.13 -11.63
C PRO A 124 2.07 -9.54 -11.97
N TRP A 125 1.30 -8.64 -12.61
CA TRP A 125 -0.05 -8.94 -13.05
C TRP A 125 -0.06 -9.94 -14.20
N GLU A 126 0.81 -9.75 -15.19
CA GLU A 126 1.00 -10.71 -16.29
C GLU A 126 1.37 -12.12 -15.78
N ALA A 127 2.18 -12.20 -14.73
CA ALA A 127 2.67 -13.47 -14.20
C ALA A 127 1.68 -14.18 -13.25
N PHE A 128 0.98 -13.44 -12.39
CA PHE A 128 0.23 -14.02 -11.26
C PHE A 128 -1.25 -13.62 -11.21
N GLN A 129 -1.69 -12.65 -12.01
CA GLN A 129 -3.07 -12.15 -12.05
C GLN A 129 -3.66 -11.85 -10.64
N PRO A 130 -2.98 -11.05 -9.79
CA PRO A 130 -3.48 -10.66 -8.48
C PRO A 130 -4.72 -9.76 -8.61
N ASP A 131 -5.50 -9.65 -7.53
CA ASP A 131 -6.74 -8.86 -7.50
C ASP A 131 -6.51 -7.33 -7.50
N GLY A 132 -5.24 -6.90 -7.52
CA GLY A 132 -4.86 -5.49 -7.59
C GLY A 132 -3.43 -5.30 -8.09
N VAL A 133 -3.19 -4.13 -8.67
CA VAL A 133 -1.87 -3.69 -9.14
C VAL A 133 -1.47 -2.44 -8.40
N ILE A 134 -0.23 -2.42 -7.87
CA ILE A 134 0.34 -1.25 -7.21
C ILE A 134 1.28 -0.54 -8.20
N ILE A 135 1.11 0.77 -8.33
CA ILE A 135 2.00 1.62 -9.13
C ILE A 135 3.45 1.53 -8.63
N PHE A 136 4.40 1.43 -9.55
CA PHE A 136 5.81 1.47 -9.25
C PHE A 136 6.24 2.93 -9.10
N SER A 137 6.20 3.42 -7.86
CA SER A 137 6.68 4.75 -7.48
C SER A 137 7.37 4.66 -6.12
N ASP A 138 8.26 5.60 -5.83
CA ASP A 138 8.76 5.81 -4.48
C ASP A 138 7.81 6.71 -3.67
N ILE A 139 7.93 6.68 -2.35
CA ILE A 139 7.19 7.58 -1.45
C ILE A 139 7.84 8.96 -1.35
N LEU A 140 9.14 9.07 -1.66
CA LEU A 140 9.92 10.31 -1.64
C LEU A 140 9.81 11.10 -2.93
N THR A 141 9.16 10.55 -3.96
CA THR A 141 8.90 11.21 -5.25
C THR A 141 8.38 12.65 -5.14
N PRO A 142 7.52 13.01 -4.17
CA PRO A 142 7.07 14.41 -4.01
C PRO A 142 8.12 15.38 -3.43
N LEU A 143 9.22 14.90 -2.81
CA LEU A 143 10.17 15.77 -2.11
C LEU A 143 10.80 16.87 -2.99
N PRO A 144 11.23 16.60 -4.23
CA PRO A 144 11.76 17.64 -5.12
C PRO A 144 10.69 18.68 -5.51
N SER A 145 9.41 18.32 -5.46
CA SER A 145 8.29 19.26 -5.65
C SER A 145 8.05 20.17 -4.44
N PHE A 146 8.65 19.87 -3.28
CA PHE A 146 8.67 20.74 -2.09
C PHE A 146 9.97 21.56 -1.97
N GLY A 147 10.94 21.37 -2.87
CA GLY A 147 12.26 22.00 -2.79
C GLY A 147 13.29 21.19 -2.01
N VAL A 148 13.00 19.92 -1.69
CA VAL A 148 13.93 19.01 -1.00
C VAL A 148 14.52 18.03 -2.02
N PRO A 149 15.74 18.28 -2.55
CA PRO A 149 16.38 17.34 -3.46
C PRO A 149 16.79 16.08 -2.71
N PHE A 150 16.58 14.93 -3.35
CA PHE A 150 17.06 13.66 -2.87
C PHE A 150 17.58 12.82 -4.05
N ASP A 151 18.45 11.89 -3.75
CA ASP A 151 18.93 10.89 -4.69
C ASP A 151 18.80 9.50 -4.08
N ILE A 152 18.85 8.44 -4.88
CA ILE A 152 18.80 7.05 -4.40
C ILE A 152 20.07 6.33 -4.84
N GLU A 153 20.91 6.01 -3.86
CA GLU A 153 22.10 5.20 -4.06
C GLU A 153 21.76 3.72 -3.85
N GLU A 154 22.25 2.81 -4.69
CA GLU A 154 21.75 1.43 -4.77
C GLU A 154 21.89 0.62 -3.47
N VAL A 155 22.97 0.88 -2.72
CA VAL A 155 23.30 0.18 -1.46
C VAL A 155 22.82 0.95 -0.25
N ARG A 156 22.95 2.28 -0.25
CA ARG A 156 22.64 3.14 0.90
C ARG A 156 21.16 3.53 0.97
N GLY A 157 20.46 3.51 -0.16
CA GLY A 157 19.08 3.97 -0.28
C GLY A 157 19.00 5.49 -0.50
N PRO A 158 17.89 6.13 -0.10
CA PRO A 158 17.69 7.55 -0.35
C PRO A 158 18.65 8.42 0.48
N ILE A 159 19.27 9.38 -0.19
CA ILE A 159 20.19 10.37 0.38
C ILE A 159 19.55 11.74 0.23
N ILE A 160 19.25 12.37 1.37
CA ILE A 160 18.81 13.77 1.43
C ILE A 160 20.06 14.60 1.70
N GLN A 161 20.43 15.46 0.74
CA GLN A 161 21.68 16.23 0.80
C GLN A 161 21.71 17.24 1.96
N SER A 162 20.56 17.88 2.22
CA SER A 162 20.43 18.91 3.26
C SER A 162 19.27 18.55 4.20
N PRO A 163 19.51 17.71 5.21
CA PRO A 163 18.49 17.39 6.22
C PRO A 163 18.11 18.64 7.02
N ILE A 164 16.81 18.82 7.24
CA ILE A 164 16.26 19.95 8.00
C ILE A 164 16.59 19.79 9.46
N ARG A 165 17.19 20.81 10.06
CA ARG A 165 17.60 20.84 11.47
C ARG A 165 17.17 22.12 12.20
N SER A 166 16.85 23.19 11.48
CA SER A 166 16.37 24.44 12.07
C SER A 166 15.13 25.00 11.37
N GLU A 167 14.51 26.02 11.96
CA GLU A 167 13.36 26.70 11.39
C GLU A 167 13.73 27.48 10.12
N GLU A 168 14.97 27.95 10.02
CA GLU A 168 15.48 28.63 8.83
C GLU A 168 15.49 27.70 7.61
N ASP A 169 15.80 26.42 7.79
CA ASP A 169 15.80 25.43 6.72
C ASP A 169 14.41 25.29 6.08
N LEU A 170 13.33 25.48 6.86
CA LEU A 170 11.95 25.43 6.37
C LEU A 170 11.63 26.55 5.38
N LYS A 171 12.38 27.66 5.38
CA LYS A 171 12.17 28.77 4.44
C LYS A 171 12.49 28.38 3.00
N THR A 172 13.21 27.28 2.78
CA THR A 172 13.50 26.74 1.45
C THR A 172 12.30 26.00 0.84
N TRP A 173 11.31 25.64 1.66
CA TRP A 173 10.14 24.90 1.20
C TRP A 173 9.18 25.81 0.46
N HIS A 174 8.59 25.27 -0.59
CA HIS A 174 7.55 25.93 -1.36
C HIS A 174 6.31 25.03 -1.49
N PRO A 175 5.14 25.58 -1.86
CA PRO A 175 3.98 24.78 -2.20
C PRO A 175 4.32 23.70 -3.23
N ILE A 176 3.62 22.57 -3.15
CA ILE A 176 3.86 21.43 -4.03
C ILE A 176 3.64 21.83 -5.49
N ASP A 177 4.68 21.65 -6.29
CA ASP A 177 4.60 21.79 -7.75
C ASP A 177 4.11 20.46 -8.37
N LEU A 178 2.82 20.41 -8.71
CA LEU A 178 2.16 19.23 -9.27
C LEU A 178 2.59 18.93 -10.70
N GLU A 179 3.08 19.93 -11.45
CA GLU A 179 3.56 19.73 -12.83
C GLU A 179 4.77 18.79 -12.85
N LYS A 180 5.61 18.83 -11.81
CA LYS A 180 6.72 17.88 -11.64
C LYS A 180 6.28 16.44 -11.35
N LEU A 181 4.99 16.20 -11.08
CA LEU A 181 4.43 14.89 -10.73
C LEU A 181 3.45 14.35 -11.79
N HIS A 182 3.39 14.97 -12.98
CA HIS A 182 2.46 14.58 -14.05
C HIS A 182 2.56 13.09 -14.43
N PHE A 183 3.78 12.53 -14.45
CA PHE A 183 4.03 11.12 -14.77
C PHE A 183 3.28 10.14 -13.85
N VAL A 184 3.00 10.51 -12.60
CA VAL A 184 2.20 9.68 -11.68
C VAL A 184 0.76 9.57 -12.18
N GLY A 185 0.17 10.71 -12.55
CA GLY A 185 -1.18 10.78 -13.08
C GLY A 185 -1.33 10.06 -14.41
N GLU A 186 -0.37 10.25 -15.31
CA GLU A 186 -0.31 9.55 -16.61
C GLU A 186 -0.21 8.04 -16.43
N SER A 187 0.71 7.59 -15.57
CA SER A 187 0.90 6.16 -15.26
C SER A 187 -0.36 5.53 -14.71
N LEU A 188 -1.03 6.19 -13.75
CA LEU A 188 -2.32 5.73 -13.22
C LEU A 188 -3.42 5.70 -14.28
N GLY A 189 -3.45 6.68 -15.18
CA GLY A 189 -4.38 6.75 -16.30
C GLY A 189 -4.21 5.59 -17.28
N ILE A 190 -2.96 5.15 -17.52
CA ILE A 190 -2.64 3.99 -18.36
C ILE A 190 -3.00 2.69 -17.64
N LEU A 191 -2.57 2.52 -16.38
CA LEU A 191 -2.76 1.29 -15.59
C LEU A 191 -4.23 1.00 -15.24
N ARG A 192 -5.11 2.01 -15.28
CA ARG A 192 -6.53 1.86 -14.94
C ARG A 192 -7.36 1.18 -16.05
N LYS A 193 -6.89 1.21 -17.29
CA LYS A 193 -7.63 0.66 -18.44
C LYS A 193 -7.72 -0.86 -18.37
#